data_AF-A0A820B103-F1
#
_entry.id   AF-A0A820B103-F1
#
_cell.length_a   1.000
_cell.length_b   1.000
_cell.length_c   1.000
_cell.angle_alpha   90.00
_cell.angle_beta   90.00
_cell.angle_gamma   90.00
#
_symmetry.space_group_name_H-M   'P 1'
#
loop_
_entity.id
_entity.type
_entity.pdbx_description
1 polymer ?
#
loop_
_entity_poly.entity_id
_entity_poly.type
_entity_poly.pdbx_seq_one_letter_code
_entity_poly.pdbx_strand_id
1 'polypeptide(L)'
;MNTYGSIYEHHFNPSNPYENRLHYDAGSCDQLQFGFRIILETSITYILLVTTDDSNMTGAFSIFVSGPDNVDLKNMSSQSVIEIPYSSAVRSGYILQLTQNSQTYSRDCRKSNYYYQTIRMNIVESGYYALSSDSGMDTFGDIYKDEFNPMNPSENRLSQDYRSCSSRDFKLIAYLHTGTQYILVVTTSSPNKTGEFSIVASGPNDTILDPY
;
A
#
# COMPACT_ATOMS: atom_id res chain seq x y z
N MET A 1 12.78 3.29 -23.30
CA MET A 1 12.35 1.89 -23.16
C MET A 1 11.35 1.86 -22.03
N ASN A 2 10.13 1.39 -22.29
CA ASN A 2 9.13 1.24 -21.25
C ASN A 2 9.50 0.01 -20.43
N THR A 3 9.57 0.17 -19.12
CA THR A 3 9.99 -0.89 -18.22
C THR A 3 8.88 -1.16 -17.24
N TYR A 4 8.59 -2.44 -17.06
CA TYR A 4 7.66 -2.95 -16.08
C TYR A 4 8.47 -3.62 -14.98
N GLY A 5 8.00 -3.49 -13.75
CA GLY A 5 8.60 -4.14 -12.61
C GLY A 5 7.67 -5.22 -12.07
N SER A 6 8.25 -6.26 -11.49
CA SER A 6 7.57 -7.13 -10.53
C SER A 6 8.48 -7.45 -9.36
N ILE A 7 7.90 -7.60 -8.19
CA ILE A 7 8.61 -8.06 -6.99
C ILE A 7 8.04 -9.42 -6.61
N TYR A 8 8.92 -10.39 -6.41
CA TYR A 8 8.57 -11.70 -5.91
C TYR A 8 9.23 -11.94 -4.57
N GLU A 9 8.54 -12.68 -3.72
CA GLU A 9 9.10 -13.21 -2.50
C GLU A 9 9.73 -14.58 -2.75
N HIS A 10 10.93 -14.81 -2.21
CA HIS A 10 11.68 -16.08 -2.26
C HIS A 10 12.15 -16.54 -3.64
N HIS A 11 11.24 -16.75 -4.59
CA HIS A 11 11.54 -17.28 -5.92
C HIS A 11 10.62 -16.74 -7.01
N PHE A 12 11.10 -16.81 -8.25
CA PHE A 12 10.35 -16.50 -9.45
C PHE A 12 10.21 -17.77 -10.30
N ASN A 13 8.98 -18.13 -10.67
CA ASN A 13 8.69 -19.26 -11.55
C ASN A 13 8.34 -18.74 -12.96
N PRO A 14 9.22 -18.91 -13.97
CA PRO A 14 8.94 -18.45 -15.33
C PRO A 14 7.74 -19.13 -15.99
N SER A 15 7.42 -20.36 -15.56
CA SER A 15 6.27 -21.12 -16.08
C SER A 15 4.94 -20.66 -15.46
N ASN A 16 5.00 -19.96 -14.32
CA ASN A 16 3.85 -19.39 -13.63
C ASN A 16 4.22 -18.02 -13.01
N PRO A 17 4.27 -16.94 -13.80
CA PRO A 17 4.77 -15.64 -13.37
C PRO A 17 3.82 -14.88 -12.41
N TYR A 18 2.70 -15.49 -12.03
CA TYR A 18 1.77 -14.93 -11.04
C TYR A 18 2.02 -15.50 -9.64
N GLU A 19 2.75 -16.62 -9.57
CA GLU A 19 3.12 -17.28 -8.33
C GLU A 19 4.10 -16.41 -7.52
N ASN A 20 3.83 -16.22 -6.23
CA ASN A 20 4.67 -15.47 -5.28
C ASN A 20 4.98 -14.02 -5.68
N ARG A 21 4.18 -13.45 -6.60
CA ARG A 21 4.31 -12.05 -7.01
C ARG A 21 3.65 -11.14 -5.98
N LEU A 22 4.45 -10.38 -5.27
CA LEU A 22 4.01 -9.41 -4.27
C LEU A 22 3.49 -8.13 -4.91
N HIS A 23 4.25 -7.60 -5.86
CA HIS A 23 3.94 -6.35 -6.53
C HIS A 23 4.21 -6.43 -8.02
N TYR A 24 3.42 -5.68 -8.76
CA TYR A 24 3.57 -5.46 -10.19
C TYR A 24 3.26 -3.99 -10.46
N ASP A 25 4.11 -3.35 -11.25
CA ASP A 25 3.84 -2.02 -11.77
C ASP A 25 4.22 -1.97 -13.24
N ALA A 26 3.23 -1.60 -14.06
CA ALA A 26 3.38 -1.40 -15.51
C ALA A 26 3.83 0.04 -15.86
N GLY A 27 4.12 0.84 -14.84
CA GLY A 27 4.51 2.23 -14.97
C GLY A 27 3.34 3.19 -14.75
N SER A 28 3.65 4.35 -14.16
CA SER A 28 2.67 5.42 -13.99
C SER A 28 2.35 6.10 -15.34
N CYS A 29 1.11 6.60 -15.47
CA CYS A 29 0.55 7.17 -16.70
C CYS A 29 1.39 8.29 -17.35
N ASP A 30 2.31 8.92 -16.61
CA ASP A 30 3.02 10.12 -17.05
C ASP A 30 4.51 9.89 -17.40
N GLN A 31 5.10 8.74 -17.01
CA GLN A 31 6.55 8.50 -17.21
C GLN A 31 6.90 7.12 -17.79
N LEU A 32 5.95 6.18 -17.91
CA LEU A 32 6.17 4.83 -18.48
C LEU A 32 7.34 4.06 -17.83
N GLN A 33 7.63 4.39 -16.57
CA GLN A 33 8.64 3.75 -15.73
C GLN A 33 7.94 3.18 -14.50
N PHE A 34 8.26 1.93 -14.18
CA PHE A 34 7.78 1.31 -12.96
C PHE A 34 8.41 1.96 -11.73
N GLY A 35 7.63 2.11 -10.68
CA GLY A 35 8.04 2.65 -9.41
C GLY A 35 7.42 1.85 -8.27
N PHE A 36 8.27 1.34 -7.39
CA PHE A 36 7.83 0.61 -6.21
C PHE A 36 8.02 1.44 -4.96
N ARG A 37 6.98 1.46 -4.13
CA ARG A 37 7.12 1.76 -2.71
C ARG A 37 6.63 0.54 -1.96
N ILE A 38 7.56 -0.32 -1.59
CA ILE A 38 7.33 -1.63 -1.01
C ILE A 38 8.12 -1.76 0.28
N ILE A 39 7.57 -2.50 1.24
CA ILE A 39 8.28 -2.89 2.44
C ILE A 39 8.81 -4.29 2.18
N LEU A 40 10.12 -4.45 2.37
CA LEU A 40 10.82 -5.71 2.29
C LEU A 40 11.21 -6.09 3.72
N GLU A 41 10.81 -7.28 4.16
CA GLU A 41 11.19 -7.81 5.46
C GLU A 41 12.69 -8.11 5.49
N THR A 42 13.31 -7.86 6.65
CA THR A 42 14.74 -8.15 6.81
C THR A 42 14.97 -9.65 6.78
N SER A 43 16.11 -10.09 6.25
CA SER A 43 16.46 -11.51 6.09
C SER A 43 15.59 -12.31 5.10
N ILE A 44 14.69 -11.66 4.37
CA ILE A 44 13.97 -12.25 3.24
C ILE A 44 14.67 -11.89 1.92
N THR A 45 14.75 -12.86 1.02
CA THR A 45 15.25 -12.63 -0.34
C THR A 45 14.10 -12.25 -1.25
N TYR A 46 14.23 -11.11 -1.92
CA TYR A 46 13.28 -10.63 -2.89
C TYR A 46 13.88 -10.63 -4.28
N ILE A 47 13.04 -10.90 -5.27
CA ILE A 47 13.43 -10.86 -6.68
C ILE A 47 12.72 -9.68 -7.32
N LEU A 48 13.52 -8.69 -7.75
CA LEU A 48 13.06 -7.65 -8.66
C LEU A 48 13.23 -8.14 -10.09
N LEU A 49 12.11 -8.43 -10.74
CA LEU A 49 12.04 -8.72 -12.16
C LEU A 49 11.75 -7.44 -12.92
N VAL A 50 12.60 -7.09 -13.88
CA VAL A 50 12.40 -5.95 -14.79
C VAL A 50 12.21 -6.49 -16.20
N THR A 51 11.12 -6.10 -16.85
CA THR A 51 10.80 -6.52 -18.22
C THR A 51 10.44 -5.32 -19.09
N THR A 52 10.45 -5.51 -20.40
CA THR A 52 9.93 -4.55 -21.37
C THR A 52 8.48 -4.89 -21.73
N ASP A 53 7.73 -3.89 -22.17
CA ASP A 53 6.39 -4.08 -22.74
C ASP A 53 6.46 -4.84 -24.08
N ASP A 54 7.39 -4.41 -24.95
CA ASP A 54 7.58 -5.01 -26.27
C ASP A 54 8.46 -6.26 -26.21
N SER A 55 8.05 -7.31 -26.93
CA SER A 55 8.83 -8.53 -27.10
C SER A 55 10.16 -8.27 -27.81
N ASN A 56 11.23 -8.92 -27.36
CA ASN A 56 12.60 -8.80 -27.91
C ASN A 56 13.21 -7.38 -27.85
N MET A 57 12.59 -6.46 -27.10
CA MET A 57 13.17 -5.15 -26.86
C MET A 57 14.36 -5.28 -25.90
N THR A 58 15.48 -4.69 -26.28
CA THR A 58 16.68 -4.61 -25.44
C THR A 58 17.11 -3.16 -25.31
N GLY A 59 17.58 -2.77 -24.13
CA GLY A 59 18.09 -1.42 -23.90
C GLY A 59 18.74 -1.31 -22.54
N ALA A 60 19.59 -0.29 -22.37
CA ALA A 60 20.14 0.03 -21.07
C ALA A 60 19.04 0.59 -20.15
N PHE A 61 19.09 0.22 -18.87
CA PHE A 61 18.24 0.76 -17.82
C PHE A 61 19.05 0.92 -16.53
N SER A 62 18.55 1.76 -15.63
CA SER A 62 19.12 1.96 -14.30
C SER A 62 18.02 1.76 -13.27
N ILE A 63 18.36 1.10 -12.17
CA ILE A 63 17.46 0.95 -11.02
C ILE A 63 17.97 1.86 -9.91
N PHE A 64 17.08 2.69 -9.38
CA PHE A 64 17.35 3.50 -8.21
C PHE A 64 16.61 2.91 -7.03
N VAL A 65 17.34 2.57 -5.97
CA VAL A 65 16.77 2.06 -4.73
C VAL A 65 17.21 2.97 -3.59
N SER A 66 16.24 3.41 -2.80
CA SER A 66 16.45 4.21 -1.61
C SER A 66 15.65 3.58 -0.47
N GLY A 67 16.30 3.36 0.68
CA GLY A 67 15.68 2.75 1.84
C GLY A 67 16.33 3.25 3.13
N PRO A 68 15.75 2.92 4.29
CA PRO A 68 16.29 3.30 5.60
C PRO A 68 17.65 2.65 5.90
N ASP A 69 17.95 1.50 5.27
CA ASP A 69 19.22 0.79 5.33
C ASP A 69 19.81 0.59 3.93
N ASN A 70 21.10 0.23 3.87
CA ASN A 70 21.79 -0.12 2.62
C ASN A 70 21.11 -1.33 1.96
N VAL A 71 20.49 -1.13 0.81
CA VAL A 71 19.98 -2.22 -0.03
C VAL A 71 21.09 -2.69 -0.96
N ASP A 72 21.61 -3.89 -0.73
CA ASP A 72 22.60 -4.52 -1.61
C ASP A 72 21.89 -5.20 -2.79
N LEU A 73 22.04 -4.63 -3.99
CA LEU A 73 21.49 -5.20 -5.22
C LEU A 73 22.51 -6.15 -5.85
N LYS A 74 22.32 -7.45 -5.62
CA LYS A 74 23.10 -8.48 -6.29
C LYS A 74 22.40 -8.94 -7.56
N ASN A 75 23.10 -8.83 -8.69
CA ASN A 75 22.61 -9.39 -9.95
C ASN A 75 22.62 -10.93 -9.86
N MET A 76 21.43 -11.53 -9.80
CA MET A 76 21.24 -12.99 -9.69
C MET A 76 21.31 -13.71 -11.05
N SER A 77 22.21 -13.30 -11.95
CA SER A 77 22.32 -13.93 -13.28
C SER A 77 22.75 -15.40 -13.27
N SER A 78 23.01 -16.00 -12.11
CA SER A 78 23.20 -17.45 -11.97
C SER A 78 23.29 -17.87 -10.48
N GLN A 79 22.18 -18.25 -9.83
CA GLN A 79 22.18 -19.31 -8.80
C GLN A 79 20.77 -19.67 -8.31
N SER A 80 20.56 -20.97 -8.15
CA SER A 80 19.37 -21.68 -7.65
C SER A 80 19.09 -21.38 -6.17
N VAL A 81 17.80 -21.16 -5.87
CA VAL A 81 17.23 -20.69 -4.60
C VAL A 81 17.36 -21.72 -3.45
N ILE A 82 17.60 -21.21 -2.23
CA ILE A 82 17.52 -21.95 -0.95
C ILE A 82 16.29 -21.45 -0.18
N GLU A 83 15.48 -22.36 0.35
CA GLU A 83 14.26 -22.10 1.13
C GLU A 83 14.55 -21.78 2.61
N ILE A 84 13.79 -20.85 3.22
CA ILE A 84 13.72 -20.64 4.68
C ILE A 84 12.24 -20.40 5.08
N PRO A 85 11.74 -20.92 6.23
CA PRO A 85 10.32 -20.87 6.62
C PRO A 85 9.92 -19.58 7.36
N TYR A 86 8.70 -19.13 7.09
CA TYR A 86 8.03 -17.89 7.54
C TYR A 86 7.78 -17.78 9.06
N SER A 87 7.72 -16.53 9.56
CA SER A 87 7.08 -16.17 10.83
C SER A 87 5.82 -15.32 10.57
N SER A 88 4.77 -15.52 11.37
CA SER A 88 3.38 -15.13 11.09
C SER A 88 3.08 -13.63 11.23
N ALA A 89 2.60 -12.98 10.17
CA ALA A 89 1.94 -11.67 10.24
C ALA A 89 0.58 -11.76 10.96
N VAL A 90 0.36 -10.92 11.98
CA VAL A 90 -0.89 -10.87 12.75
C VAL A 90 -1.94 -10.05 12.00
N ARG A 91 -3.13 -10.63 11.82
CA ARG A 91 -4.26 -10.05 11.07
C ARG A 91 -5.28 -9.46 12.06
N SER A 92 -5.28 -8.14 12.27
CA SER A 92 -6.36 -7.44 12.99
C SER A 92 -7.45 -7.02 12.00
N GLY A 93 -8.36 -7.93 11.67
CA GLY A 93 -9.48 -7.65 10.76
C GLY A 93 -10.70 -7.10 11.50
N TYR A 94 -10.91 -5.78 11.45
CA TYR A 94 -12.18 -5.17 11.86
C TYR A 94 -13.09 -5.05 10.64
N ILE A 95 -14.31 -5.61 10.74
CA ILE A 95 -15.36 -5.39 9.74
C ILE A 95 -16.09 -4.10 10.12
N LEU A 96 -16.13 -3.16 9.19
CA LEU A 96 -16.73 -1.83 9.33
C LEU A 96 -17.70 -1.58 8.19
N GLN A 97 -18.53 -0.56 8.33
CA GLN A 97 -19.55 -0.23 7.34
C GLN A 97 -19.70 1.27 7.16
N LEU A 98 -19.67 1.73 5.91
CA LEU A 98 -20.16 3.06 5.53
C LEU A 98 -21.66 2.97 5.29
N THR A 99 -22.44 3.79 5.98
CA THR A 99 -23.91 3.84 5.87
C THR A 99 -24.38 5.24 5.52
N GLN A 100 -25.67 5.41 5.22
CA GLN A 100 -26.25 6.74 4.99
C GLN A 100 -26.20 7.65 6.24
N ASN A 101 -26.01 7.07 7.42
CA ASN A 101 -25.86 7.79 8.68
C ASN A 101 -24.40 8.13 9.01
N SER A 102 -23.43 7.60 8.26
CA SER A 102 -22.02 7.94 8.42
C SER A 102 -21.82 9.43 8.15
N GLN A 103 -20.85 10.03 8.81
CA GLN A 103 -20.49 11.42 8.57
C GLN A 103 -20.01 11.58 7.13
N THR A 104 -20.19 12.78 6.57
CA THR A 104 -19.78 13.10 5.21
C THR A 104 -18.79 14.25 5.19
N TYR A 105 -17.86 14.22 4.25
CA TYR A 105 -16.98 15.35 3.96
C TYR A 105 -16.82 15.53 2.45
N SER A 106 -16.30 16.70 2.07
CA SER A 106 -15.95 16.98 0.68
C SER A 106 -14.48 16.72 0.45
N ARG A 107 -14.15 15.64 -0.24
CA ARG A 107 -12.76 15.32 -0.59
C ARG A 107 -12.19 16.20 -1.72
N ASP A 108 -13.06 16.66 -2.62
CA ASP A 108 -12.70 17.43 -3.80
C ASP A 108 -13.33 18.83 -3.81
N CYS A 109 -12.89 19.67 -4.73
CA CYS A 109 -13.45 21.01 -4.93
C CYS A 109 -14.89 20.98 -5.51
N ARG A 110 -15.44 19.80 -5.84
CA ARG A 110 -16.80 19.64 -6.37
C ARG A 110 -17.86 19.55 -5.28
N LYS A 111 -17.49 19.67 -3.99
CA LYS A 111 -18.43 19.66 -2.85
C LYS A 111 -19.31 18.41 -2.82
N SER A 112 -18.76 17.27 -3.22
CA SER A 112 -19.50 16.02 -3.23
C SER A 112 -19.51 15.39 -1.83
N ASN A 113 -20.60 14.71 -1.47
CA ASN A 113 -20.73 14.06 -0.18
C ASN A 113 -20.11 12.67 -0.21
N TYR A 114 -18.98 12.50 0.47
CA TYR A 114 -18.34 11.21 0.66
C TYR A 114 -18.55 10.76 2.11
N TYR A 115 -19.24 9.63 2.30
CA TYR A 115 -19.33 8.99 3.61
C TYR A 115 -17.94 8.53 4.06
N TYR A 116 -17.60 8.74 5.32
CA TYR A 116 -16.31 8.33 5.85
C TYR A 116 -16.42 7.72 7.24
N GLN A 117 -15.39 6.96 7.60
CA GLN A 117 -15.14 6.44 8.93
C GLN A 117 -13.76 6.90 9.39
N THR A 118 -13.63 7.33 10.64
CA THR A 118 -12.35 7.64 11.29
C THR A 118 -11.96 6.52 12.24
N ILE A 119 -10.71 6.11 12.17
CA ILE A 119 -10.16 5.01 12.96
C ILE A 119 -8.87 5.50 13.57
N ARG A 120 -8.79 5.46 14.89
CA ARG A 120 -7.57 5.84 15.58
C ARG A 120 -6.58 4.69 15.51
N MET A 121 -5.34 5.02 15.18
CA MET A 121 -4.25 4.06 15.14
C MET A 121 -3.40 4.23 16.39
N ASN A 122 -3.32 3.19 17.21
CA ASN A 122 -2.43 3.16 18.37
C ASN A 122 -1.10 2.51 17.98
N ILE A 123 -0.06 3.33 17.84
CA ILE A 123 1.26 2.91 17.38
C ILE A 123 2.12 2.56 18.58
N VAL A 124 2.30 1.27 18.80
CA VAL A 124 3.09 0.74 19.92
C VAL A 124 4.58 0.89 19.65
N GLU A 125 5.00 0.70 18.40
CA GLU A 125 6.40 0.72 17.97
C GLU A 125 6.58 1.67 16.77
N SER A 126 7.66 2.45 16.76
CA SER A 126 7.89 3.33 15.61
C SER A 126 8.36 2.51 14.41
N GLY A 127 7.80 2.76 13.23
CA GLY A 127 8.25 2.11 12.00
C GLY A 127 7.29 2.31 10.84
N TYR A 128 7.52 1.57 9.76
CA TYR A 128 6.64 1.59 8.60
C TYR A 128 5.45 0.67 8.82
N TYR A 129 4.25 1.23 8.64
CA TYR A 129 3.00 0.48 8.65
C TYR A 129 2.39 0.48 7.25
N ALA A 130 1.97 -0.71 6.81
CA ALA A 130 1.19 -0.91 5.60
C ALA A 130 -0.26 -1.21 5.97
N LEU A 131 -1.19 -0.45 5.41
CA LEU A 131 -2.62 -0.60 5.63
C LEU A 131 -3.31 -0.82 4.29
N SER A 132 -4.20 -1.80 4.23
CA SER A 132 -5.07 -2.03 3.09
C SER A 132 -6.50 -2.24 3.54
N SER A 133 -7.42 -2.04 2.61
CA SER A 133 -8.79 -2.48 2.78
C SER A 133 -9.06 -3.79 2.05
N ASP A 134 -10.19 -4.41 2.36
CA ASP A 134 -10.83 -5.42 1.55
C ASP A 134 -12.33 -5.10 1.52
N SER A 135 -12.83 -4.73 0.34
CA SER A 135 -14.24 -4.35 0.15
C SER A 135 -14.75 -4.65 -1.25
N GLY A 136 -16.06 -4.88 -1.36
CA GLY A 136 -16.75 -4.85 -2.66
C GLY A 136 -16.84 -3.44 -3.27
N MET A 137 -16.62 -2.39 -2.46
CA MET A 137 -16.59 -1.00 -2.88
C MET A 137 -15.21 -0.57 -3.37
N ASP A 138 -15.18 0.46 -4.21
CA ASP A 138 -13.95 1.19 -4.52
C ASP A 138 -13.65 2.15 -3.36
N THR A 139 -12.80 1.69 -2.45
CA THR A 139 -12.43 2.36 -1.20
C THR A 139 -11.28 3.34 -1.42
N PHE A 140 -11.16 4.29 -0.51
CA PHE A 140 -10.11 5.29 -0.54
C PHE A 140 -9.66 5.58 0.88
N GLY A 141 -8.35 5.68 1.10
CA GLY A 141 -7.77 5.85 2.43
C GLY A 141 -6.86 7.07 2.51
N ASP A 142 -6.89 7.75 3.65
CA ASP A 142 -5.99 8.83 4.02
C ASP A 142 -5.50 8.64 5.47
N ILE A 143 -4.23 8.94 5.73
CA ILE A 143 -3.65 8.95 7.09
C ILE A 143 -3.41 10.39 7.50
N TYR A 144 -3.91 10.76 8.67
CA TYR A 144 -3.72 12.07 9.29
C TYR A 144 -2.86 11.95 10.55
N LYS A 145 -2.00 12.94 10.77
CA LYS A 145 -1.32 13.15 12.04
C LYS A 145 -2.24 13.92 12.98
N ASP A 146 -2.27 13.53 14.25
CA ASP A 146 -2.98 14.22 15.34
C ASP A 146 -4.52 14.24 15.18
N GLU A 147 -5.05 14.99 14.19
CA GLU A 147 -6.50 15.13 13.96
C GLU A 147 -6.88 15.19 12.47
N PHE A 148 -8.11 14.76 12.18
CA PHE A 148 -8.74 14.90 10.87
C PHE A 148 -9.77 16.03 10.92
N ASN A 149 -9.62 17.01 10.03
CA ASN A 149 -10.56 18.11 9.88
C ASN A 149 -11.40 17.92 8.59
N PRO A 150 -12.69 17.53 8.68
CA PRO A 150 -13.53 17.31 7.49
C PRO A 150 -13.82 18.59 6.70
N MET A 151 -13.64 19.78 7.32
CA MET A 151 -13.77 21.08 6.65
C MET A 151 -12.49 21.47 5.90
N ASN A 152 -11.35 20.87 6.27
CA ASN A 152 -10.04 21.09 5.63
C ASN A 152 -9.27 19.76 5.51
N PRO A 153 -9.67 18.84 4.61
CA PRO A 153 -9.13 17.48 4.54
C PRO A 153 -7.68 17.39 4.06
N SER A 154 -7.05 18.51 3.71
CA SER A 154 -5.63 18.57 3.39
C SER A 154 -4.76 18.89 4.60
N GLU A 155 -5.36 19.40 5.67
CA GLU A 155 -4.70 19.67 6.94
C GLU A 155 -4.25 18.36 7.58
N ASN A 156 -3.01 18.32 8.08
CA ASN A 156 -2.40 17.19 8.79
C ASN A 156 -2.36 15.85 8.03
N ARG A 157 -2.70 15.83 6.73
CA ARG A 157 -2.65 14.61 5.91
C ARG A 157 -1.19 14.22 5.64
N LEU A 158 -0.81 13.02 6.07
CA LEU A 158 0.53 12.46 5.92
C LEU A 158 0.68 11.56 4.71
N SER A 159 -0.35 10.77 4.43
CA SER A 159 -0.35 9.79 3.35
C SER A 159 -1.75 9.66 2.79
N GLN A 160 -1.83 9.34 1.51
CA GLN A 160 -3.06 9.18 0.76
C GLN A 160 -2.85 8.05 -0.24
N ASP A 161 -3.92 7.30 -0.51
CA ASP A 161 -3.89 6.24 -1.49
C ASP A 161 -3.59 6.79 -2.88
N TYR A 162 -2.42 6.43 -3.41
CA TYR A 162 -1.96 6.83 -4.74
C TYR A 162 -2.47 5.81 -5.76
N ARG A 163 -3.79 5.80 -5.97
CA ARG A 163 -4.53 5.06 -7.02
C ARG A 163 -3.74 3.97 -7.75
N SER A 164 -3.71 2.77 -7.20
CA SER A 164 -3.41 1.57 -8.00
C SER A 164 -4.58 1.36 -8.96
N CYS A 165 -4.35 1.52 -10.28
CA CYS A 165 -5.39 1.46 -11.32
C CYS A 165 -6.08 0.09 -11.48
N SER A 166 -5.78 -0.91 -10.64
CA SER A 166 -6.27 -2.28 -10.78
C SER A 166 -6.93 -2.88 -9.53
N SER A 167 -6.86 -2.22 -8.37
CA SER A 167 -7.50 -2.68 -7.12
C SER A 167 -8.58 -1.70 -6.66
N ARG A 168 -9.72 -2.22 -6.21
CA ARG A 168 -10.77 -1.43 -5.53
C ARG A 168 -10.41 -1.09 -4.08
N ASP A 169 -9.37 -1.73 -3.57
CA ASP A 169 -8.89 -1.53 -2.22
C ASP A 169 -7.79 -0.47 -2.18
N PHE A 170 -7.90 0.44 -1.22
CA PHE A 170 -6.80 1.38 -0.94
C PHE A 170 -5.59 0.62 -0.39
N LYS A 171 -4.39 1.14 -0.68
CA LYS A 171 -3.14 0.65 -0.08
C LYS A 171 -2.29 1.82 0.36
N LEU A 172 -2.05 1.91 1.65
CA LEU A 172 -1.33 3.00 2.29
C LEU A 172 -0.07 2.48 2.97
N ILE A 173 1.01 3.24 2.85
CA ILE A 173 2.24 3.01 3.62
C ILE A 173 2.66 4.34 4.25
N ALA A 174 2.96 4.32 5.55
CA ALA A 174 3.47 5.49 6.27
C ALA A 174 4.45 5.07 7.37
N TYR A 175 5.47 5.90 7.61
CA TYR A 175 6.29 5.79 8.81
C TYR A 175 5.55 6.46 9.96
N LEU A 176 5.22 5.69 10.99
CA LEU A 176 4.48 6.16 12.15
C LEU A 176 5.36 6.07 13.39
N HIS A 177 5.30 7.09 14.24
CA HIS A 177 6.07 7.17 15.47
C HIS A 177 5.23 6.76 16.68
N THR A 178 5.83 5.99 17.58
CA THR A 178 5.22 5.70 18.88
C THR A 178 4.92 6.99 19.65
N GLY A 179 3.84 6.99 20.42
CA GLY A 179 3.39 8.17 21.19
C GLY A 179 2.83 9.32 20.34
N THR A 180 2.76 9.18 19.01
CA THR A 180 2.07 10.12 18.13
C THR A 180 0.67 9.60 17.80
N GLN A 181 -0.32 10.49 17.82
CA GLN A 181 -1.68 10.12 17.42
C GLN A 181 -1.79 10.13 15.91
N TYR A 182 -2.40 9.08 15.35
CA TYR A 182 -2.73 9.03 13.94
C TYR A 182 -4.17 8.58 13.73
N ILE A 183 -4.78 9.10 12.66
CA ILE A 183 -6.15 8.77 12.26
C ILE A 183 -6.12 8.26 10.84
N LEU A 184 -6.62 7.05 10.63
CA LEU A 184 -6.97 6.54 9.32
C LEU A 184 -8.40 6.99 9.01
N VAL A 185 -8.57 7.68 7.88
CA VAL A 185 -9.89 7.97 7.30
C VAL A 185 -10.12 7.03 6.14
N VAL A 186 -11.19 6.25 6.21
CA VAL A 186 -11.64 5.40 5.11
C VAL A 186 -12.89 6.00 4.51
N THR A 187 -12.90 6.13 3.19
CA THR A 187 -14.01 6.59 2.38
C THR A 187 -14.06 5.81 1.05
N THR A 188 -14.72 6.36 0.04
CA THR A 188 -14.88 5.74 -1.28
C THR A 188 -14.37 6.63 -2.40
N SER A 189 -14.04 6.03 -3.55
CA SER A 189 -13.59 6.77 -4.73
C SER A 189 -14.67 7.67 -5.32
N SER A 190 -15.94 7.29 -5.15
CA SER A 190 -17.13 7.93 -5.71
C SER A 190 -18.10 8.36 -4.61
N PRO A 191 -18.79 9.51 -4.74
CA PRO A 191 -19.65 10.02 -3.68
C PRO A 191 -20.91 9.18 -3.46
N ASN A 192 -21.50 9.32 -2.28
CA ASN A 192 -22.72 8.63 -1.84
C ASN A 192 -22.66 7.09 -1.87
N LYS A 193 -21.45 6.50 -1.83
CA LYS A 193 -21.26 5.05 -1.77
C LYS A 193 -21.22 4.55 -0.33
N THR A 194 -21.89 3.43 -0.10
CA THR A 194 -22.06 2.76 1.20
C THR A 194 -21.81 1.27 1.02
N GLY A 195 -21.44 0.59 2.09
CA GLY A 195 -21.08 -0.82 2.05
C GLY A 195 -20.09 -1.20 3.16
N GLU A 196 -19.87 -2.50 3.28
CA GLU A 196 -18.94 -3.07 4.25
C GLU A 196 -17.51 -3.09 3.70
N PHE A 197 -16.56 -2.96 4.60
CA PHE A 197 -15.14 -3.09 4.32
C PHE A 197 -14.43 -3.65 5.55
N SER A 198 -13.30 -4.31 5.32
CA SER A 198 -12.37 -4.63 6.40
C SER A 198 -11.05 -3.91 6.18
N ILE A 199 -10.27 -3.76 7.26
CA ILE A 199 -8.92 -3.21 7.19
C ILE A 199 -7.95 -4.30 7.62
N VAL A 200 -6.84 -4.35 6.91
CA VAL A 200 -5.68 -5.16 7.25
C VAL A 200 -4.52 -4.19 7.48
N ALA A 201 -3.88 -4.29 8.64
CA ALA A 201 -2.67 -3.54 8.97
C ALA A 201 -1.51 -4.50 9.24
N SER A 202 -0.31 -4.11 8.79
CA SER A 202 0.94 -4.83 9.04
C SER A 202 2.04 -3.82 9.37
N GLY A 203 2.97 -4.19 10.26
CA GLY A 203 4.04 -3.32 10.72
C GLY A 203 4.99 -4.04 11.70
N PRO A 204 5.92 -3.31 12.34
CA PRO A 204 6.93 -3.90 13.22
C PRO A 204 6.34 -4.63 14.44
N ASN A 205 5.12 -4.28 14.84
CA ASN A 205 4.42 -4.84 15.97
C ASN A 205 2.89 -4.68 15.80
N ASP A 206 2.12 -5.37 16.64
CA ASP A 206 0.65 -5.32 16.61
C ASP A 206 0.13 -3.87 16.66
N THR A 207 -0.63 -3.48 15.64
CA THR A 207 -1.37 -2.21 15.65
C THR A 207 -2.77 -2.46 16.18
N ILE A 208 -3.14 -1.72 17.23
CA ILE A 208 -4.52 -1.71 17.71
C ILE A 208 -5.26 -0.62 16.94
N LEU A 209 -6.28 -1.03 16.19
CA LEU A 209 -7.19 -0.14 15.48
C LEU A 209 -8.45 0.06 16.34
N ASP A 210 -8.74 1.32 16.68
CA ASP A 210 -9.91 1.67 17.49
C ASP A 210 -10.88 2.52 16.67
N PRO A 211 -12.00 1.95 16.19
CA PRO A 211 -13.00 2.69 15.43
C PRO A 211 -13.79 3.64 16.34
N TYR A 212 -13.90 4.91 15.93
CA TYR A 212 -14.70 5.95 16.60
C TYR A 212 -16.02 6.21 15.87
#